data_AF-A0A6N2UKK6-F1
#
_entry.id   AF-A0A6N2UKK6-F1
#
_cell.length_a   1.000
_cell.length_b   1.000
_cell.length_c   1.000
_cell.angle_alpha   90.00
_cell.angle_beta   90.00
_cell.angle_gamma   90.00
#
_symmetry.space_group_name_H-M   'P 1'
#
loop_
_entity.id
_entity.type
_entity.pdbx_description
1 polymer ?
#
loop_
_entity_poly.entity_id
_entity_poly.type
_entity_poly.pdbx_seq_one_letter_code
_entity_poly.pdbx_strand_id
1 'polypeptide(L)'
;MLKDCLEVFAEELKRTEEKTGDGERLILDSYIPADGVYIVVGQSGEIRSCAIKLNKKSRILEQTPNDNDLLRKIRFYDYHSRLVSMDKPQDPKKVIHSNNYLAFWVKQESLENGKLDEAAIDRYFDVLRNPREKYKKPQDRKMYDYIAEQIGDIDQERLEKNRTWIKENVFRLEELNILLSGKNYLKIFFEGDEELYIKEEQRYVMTKIFNKNDYNLELEEKILGLPNDNLGLNSKKPYMENKTRRVPVSYLITPEEAVLQRKFFDYLMNKANAGETDLYFDTTKKRITAQKKGEMFSSDFTGYFLQVQKGKEVEIHHQDTIVDYKYHLIKPFRYQNVLGLEDKEERYKEYRNKTELQSVINEVLFSSWLVGNYFTEEEKLSVDGELKRNLVWSREAIFAWLYKGLDVNMDRVLHKVCMNMIKNSVRNGFTMKMGQQFNLMCSLEEYFKGGCGMAEKYADIQSKLRNKINQSGDCEIETDEEYFYAVGQLVFYFISLSKAKEKMHSLANPFLIATDNTVIRKKLKQYFMKYNYQLKFNGYKFNRMYRMVDAYVLKNKVQQEYLFGGYIGNNLIYESNKVAKEEA
;
A
#
# COMPACT_ATOMS: atom_id res chain seq x y z
N MET A 1 10.05 6.02 17.53
CA MET A 1 9.26 6.26 16.31
C MET A 1 7.83 6.70 16.61
N LEU A 2 6.94 5.89 17.21
CA LEU A 2 5.56 6.32 17.46
C LEU A 2 5.48 7.64 18.24
N LYS A 3 6.27 7.78 19.31
CA LYS A 3 6.38 9.03 20.08
C LYS A 3 6.80 10.21 19.20
N ASP A 4 7.78 10.02 18.33
CA ASP A 4 8.27 11.06 17.44
C ASP A 4 7.21 11.46 16.39
N CYS A 5 6.42 10.51 15.89
CA CYS A 5 5.26 10.80 15.04
C CYS A 5 4.17 11.56 15.80
N LEU A 6 3.93 11.24 17.08
CA LEU A 6 3.00 11.95 17.94
C LEU A 6 3.43 13.40 18.18
N GLU A 7 4.73 13.68 18.30
CA GLU A 7 5.24 15.04 18.41
C GLU A 7 4.95 15.87 17.14
N VAL A 8 5.13 15.28 15.96
CA VAL A 8 4.77 15.92 14.68
C VAL A 8 3.25 16.13 14.59
N PHE A 9 2.45 15.16 15.02
CA PHE A 9 1.00 15.26 15.04
C PHE A 9 0.49 16.35 16.02
N ALA A 10 1.07 16.44 17.21
CA ALA A 10 0.74 17.48 18.18
C ALA A 10 1.01 18.89 17.62
N GLU A 11 2.08 19.05 16.86
CA GLU A 11 2.40 20.32 16.20
C GLU A 11 1.38 20.65 15.09
N GLU A 12 0.93 19.67 14.30
CA GLU A 12 -0.14 19.87 13.32
C GLU A 12 -1.50 20.18 13.96
N LEU A 13 -1.81 19.59 15.12
CA LEU A 13 -2.99 19.97 15.90
C LEU A 13 -2.93 21.45 16.32
N LYS A 14 -1.79 21.89 16.87
CA LYS A 14 -1.59 23.31 17.28
C LYS A 14 -1.73 24.26 16.10
N ARG A 15 -1.13 23.94 14.94
CA ARG A 15 -1.26 24.77 13.74
C ARG A 15 -2.68 24.81 13.20
N THR A 16 -3.45 23.75 13.40
CA THR A 16 -4.86 23.73 13.02
C THR A 16 -5.64 24.63 13.97
N GLU A 17 -5.43 24.50 15.28
CA GLU A 17 -5.97 25.38 16.32
C GLU A 17 -5.69 26.86 16.01
N GLU A 18 -4.45 27.24 15.73
CA GLU A 18 -4.06 28.61 15.38
C GLU A 18 -4.79 29.16 14.14
N LYS A 19 -5.16 28.30 13.19
CA LYS A 19 -5.83 28.70 11.94
C LYS A 19 -7.34 28.70 12.04
N THR A 20 -7.92 27.80 12.84
CA THR A 20 -9.36 27.53 12.83
C THR A 20 -10.03 27.77 14.18
N GLY A 21 -9.27 28.01 15.25
CA GLY A 21 -9.76 28.09 16.62
C GLY A 21 -10.22 26.75 17.20
N ASP A 22 -9.87 25.64 16.53
CA ASP A 22 -10.16 24.27 16.98
C ASP A 22 -9.21 23.29 16.26
N GLY A 23 -8.26 22.73 17.01
CA GLY A 23 -7.28 21.78 16.53
C GLY A 23 -7.88 20.42 16.16
N GLU A 24 -9.03 20.04 16.73
CA GLU A 24 -9.68 18.76 16.43
C GLU A 24 -10.27 18.71 15.02
N ARG A 25 -10.42 19.86 14.36
CA ARG A 25 -10.75 19.92 12.93
C ARG A 25 -9.81 19.12 12.05
N LEU A 26 -8.56 18.93 12.47
CA LEU A 26 -7.60 18.05 11.78
C LEU A 26 -8.14 16.61 11.63
N ILE A 27 -8.94 16.16 12.59
CA ILE A 27 -9.58 14.85 12.63
C ILE A 27 -11.01 14.95 12.06
N LEU A 28 -11.82 15.88 12.58
CA LEU A 28 -13.25 16.00 12.29
C LEU A 28 -13.55 16.32 10.83
N ASP A 29 -12.74 17.16 10.17
CA ASP A 29 -12.98 17.55 8.77
C ASP A 29 -12.87 16.33 7.82
N SER A 30 -12.08 15.31 8.21
CA SER A 30 -11.91 14.05 7.49
C SER A 30 -12.67 12.87 8.09
N TYR A 31 -13.44 13.09 9.16
CA TYR A 31 -14.20 12.04 9.83
C TYR A 31 -15.35 11.56 8.96
N ILE A 32 -15.48 10.23 8.87
CA ILE A 32 -16.54 9.56 8.11
C ILE A 32 -17.44 8.80 9.08
N PRO A 33 -18.66 9.30 9.36
CA PRO A 33 -19.62 8.60 10.22
C PRO A 33 -20.01 7.23 9.63
N ALA A 34 -20.41 6.30 10.50
CA ALA A 34 -20.86 4.98 10.09
C ALA A 34 -22.17 5.03 9.28
N ASP A 35 -22.41 4.03 8.42
CA ASP A 35 -23.67 3.93 7.68
C ASP A 35 -24.87 3.88 8.66
N GLY A 36 -25.89 4.71 8.43
CA GLY A 36 -27.04 4.81 9.34
C GLY A 36 -27.96 6.00 9.12
N VAL A 37 -28.98 6.06 9.96
CA VAL A 37 -29.91 7.18 10.10
C VAL A 37 -29.49 8.01 11.31
N TYR A 38 -29.38 9.31 11.09
CA TYR A 38 -28.92 10.29 12.05
C TYR A 38 -30.06 11.25 12.36
N ILE A 39 -30.30 11.50 13.65
CA ILE A 39 -31.33 12.39 14.16
C ILE A 39 -30.65 13.41 15.08
N VAL A 40 -30.92 14.69 14.86
CA VAL A 40 -30.53 15.78 15.76
C VAL A 40 -31.79 16.43 16.30
N VAL A 41 -31.93 16.40 17.62
CA VAL A 41 -33.04 17.00 18.38
C VAL A 41 -32.58 18.35 18.89
N GLY A 42 -33.16 19.43 18.35
CA GLY A 42 -32.82 20.79 18.74
C GLY A 42 -33.38 21.17 20.12
N GLN A 43 -32.88 22.26 20.69
CA GLN A 43 -33.25 22.69 22.05
C GLN A 43 -34.74 23.03 22.19
N SER A 44 -35.37 23.49 21.10
CA SER A 44 -36.79 23.81 20.96
C SER A 44 -37.69 22.57 20.79
N GLY A 45 -37.09 21.39 20.59
CA GLY A 45 -37.79 20.15 20.21
C GLY A 45 -37.90 19.92 18.70
N GLU A 46 -37.36 20.80 17.86
CA GLU A 46 -37.24 20.58 16.42
C GLU A 46 -36.40 19.32 16.11
N ILE A 47 -36.78 18.58 15.07
CA ILE A 47 -36.11 17.32 14.71
C ILE A 47 -35.57 17.44 13.29
N ARG A 48 -34.27 17.21 13.14
CA ARG A 48 -33.61 17.11 11.83
C ARG A 48 -33.10 15.69 11.65
N SER A 49 -33.32 15.09 10.49
CA SER A 49 -32.85 13.74 10.20
C SER A 49 -32.20 13.63 8.83
N CYS A 50 -31.23 12.72 8.71
CA CYS A 50 -30.62 12.37 7.42
C CYS A 50 -30.08 10.94 7.43
N ALA A 51 -29.93 10.34 6.26
CA ALA A 51 -29.19 9.10 6.08
C ALA A 51 -27.75 9.39 5.63
N ILE A 52 -26.79 8.68 6.22
CA ILE A 52 -25.39 8.68 5.78
C ILE A 52 -25.04 7.28 5.28
N LYS A 53 -24.47 7.20 4.09
CA LYS A 53 -24.02 5.93 3.50
C LYS A 53 -22.76 6.12 2.67
N LEU A 54 -21.74 5.31 2.94
CA LEU A 54 -20.47 5.30 2.20
C LEU A 54 -20.45 4.20 1.14
N ASN A 55 -20.16 4.54 -0.12
CA ASN A 55 -19.80 3.55 -1.11
C ASN A 55 -18.41 2.98 -0.76
N LYS A 56 -18.35 1.73 -0.32
CA LYS A 56 -17.10 1.09 0.11
C LYS A 56 -16.09 0.91 -1.04
N LYS A 57 -16.52 0.88 -2.30
CA LYS A 57 -15.64 0.72 -3.47
C LYS A 57 -15.04 2.06 -3.91
N SER A 58 -15.88 3.07 -4.13
CA SER A 58 -15.42 4.40 -4.55
C SER A 58 -14.89 5.25 -3.40
N ARG A 59 -15.21 4.88 -2.15
CA ARG A 59 -14.92 5.65 -0.92
C ARG A 59 -15.54 7.05 -0.92
N ILE A 60 -16.63 7.20 -1.67
CA ILE A 60 -17.44 8.43 -1.76
C ILE A 60 -18.73 8.22 -0.97
N LEU A 61 -19.20 9.26 -0.29
CA LEU A 61 -20.49 9.23 0.40
C LEU A 61 -21.62 9.30 -0.64
N GLU A 62 -22.45 8.24 -0.71
CA GLU A 62 -23.60 8.16 -1.61
C GLU A 62 -24.80 8.94 -1.09
N GLN A 63 -24.91 9.04 0.22
CA GLN A 63 -25.98 9.74 0.91
C GLN A 63 -25.36 10.58 2.02
N THR A 64 -25.63 11.89 1.96
CA THR A 64 -25.29 12.89 2.98
C THR A 64 -26.38 13.96 2.99
N PRO A 65 -26.59 14.65 4.12
CA PRO A 65 -27.42 15.86 4.10
C PRO A 65 -26.80 16.90 3.15
N ASN A 66 -27.65 17.62 2.41
CA ASN A 66 -27.22 18.79 1.62
C ASN A 66 -26.85 19.98 2.53
N ASP A 67 -27.32 19.96 3.78
CA ASP A 67 -26.99 20.92 4.82
C ASP A 67 -25.61 20.61 5.42
N ASN A 68 -24.63 21.44 5.06
CA ASN A 68 -23.25 21.33 5.55
C ASN A 68 -23.14 21.60 7.06
N ASP A 69 -24.01 22.43 7.65
CA ASP A 69 -24.02 22.70 9.09
C ASP A 69 -24.48 21.45 9.85
N LEU A 70 -25.58 20.84 9.39
CA LEU A 70 -26.06 19.58 9.96
C LEU A 70 -25.02 18.47 9.84
N LEU A 71 -24.33 18.35 8.70
CA LEU A 71 -23.24 17.38 8.54
C LEU A 71 -22.10 17.63 9.53
N ARG A 72 -21.69 18.88 9.71
CA ARG A 72 -20.64 19.26 10.67
C ARG A 72 -21.04 18.90 12.10
N LYS A 73 -22.26 19.27 12.52
CA LYS A 73 -22.81 18.90 13.84
C LYS A 73 -22.85 17.40 14.04
N ILE A 74 -23.33 16.65 13.05
CA ILE A 74 -23.35 15.18 13.11
C ILE A 74 -21.94 14.62 13.29
N ARG A 75 -20.95 15.07 12.52
CA ARG A 75 -19.57 14.58 12.65
C ARG A 75 -19.00 14.84 14.04
N PHE A 76 -19.22 16.04 14.56
CA PHE A 76 -18.80 16.43 15.90
C PHE A 76 -19.47 15.56 16.97
N TYR A 77 -20.81 15.54 17.02
CA TYR A 77 -21.55 14.75 18.00
C TYR A 77 -21.23 13.25 17.89
N ASP A 78 -21.05 12.74 16.68
CA ASP A 78 -20.71 11.35 16.43
C ASP A 78 -19.32 11.00 16.97
N TYR A 79 -18.31 11.83 16.66
CA TYR A 79 -16.95 11.62 17.12
C TYR A 79 -16.82 11.62 18.65
N HIS A 80 -17.46 12.59 19.33
CA HIS A 80 -17.39 12.74 20.79
C HIS A 80 -18.28 11.74 21.54
N SER A 81 -19.26 11.12 20.90
CA SER A 81 -20.18 10.19 21.56
C SER A 81 -19.85 8.71 21.39
N ARG A 82 -18.78 8.37 20.66
CA ARG A 82 -18.39 6.97 20.41
C ARG A 82 -17.69 6.31 21.60
N LEU A 83 -17.86 5.01 21.70
CA LEU A 83 -17.08 4.18 22.60
C LEU A 83 -15.61 4.09 22.14
N VAL A 84 -14.67 3.98 23.09
CA VAL A 84 -13.26 3.68 22.81
C VAL A 84 -13.14 2.31 22.14
N SER A 85 -13.95 1.34 22.59
CA SER A 85 -14.16 0.07 21.91
C SER A 85 -15.46 -0.57 22.38
N MET A 86 -15.98 -1.54 21.61
CA MET A 86 -17.16 -2.33 22.00
C MET A 86 -16.96 -3.19 23.26
N ASP A 87 -15.72 -3.36 23.72
CA ASP A 87 -15.39 -4.06 24.96
C ASP A 87 -15.35 -3.13 26.18
N LYS A 88 -15.49 -1.82 25.97
CA LYS A 88 -15.58 -0.80 27.01
C LYS A 88 -16.93 -0.06 26.96
N PRO A 89 -18.09 -0.75 26.99
CA PRO A 89 -19.39 -0.12 26.80
C PRO A 89 -19.82 0.72 28.01
N GLN A 90 -20.77 1.63 27.78
CA GLN A 90 -21.58 2.22 28.85
C GLN A 90 -22.71 1.27 29.27
N ASP A 91 -23.52 0.82 28.32
CA ASP A 91 -24.51 -0.22 28.55
C ASP A 91 -23.83 -1.59 28.77
N PRO A 92 -23.95 -2.21 29.97
CA PRO A 92 -23.35 -3.51 30.24
C PRO A 92 -23.83 -4.63 29.31
N LYS A 93 -25.04 -4.53 28.75
CA LYS A 93 -25.57 -5.50 27.78
C LYS A 93 -25.19 -5.20 26.32
N LYS A 94 -24.47 -4.10 26.07
CA LYS A 94 -24.01 -3.68 24.73
C LYS A 94 -25.15 -3.57 23.71
N VAL A 95 -26.32 -3.07 24.12
CA VAL A 95 -27.43 -2.74 23.21
C VAL A 95 -27.29 -1.30 22.75
N ILE A 96 -27.01 -0.38 23.69
CA ILE A 96 -26.79 1.04 23.41
C ILE A 96 -25.27 1.31 23.33
N HIS A 97 -24.85 1.94 22.24
CA HIS A 97 -23.44 2.04 21.83
C HIS A 97 -22.86 3.47 21.91
N SER A 98 -23.58 4.41 22.50
CA SER A 98 -23.08 5.76 22.80
C SER A 98 -22.40 5.80 24.17
N ASN A 99 -21.64 6.87 24.42
CA ASN A 99 -20.82 7.01 25.62
C ASN A 99 -21.37 8.00 26.67
N ASN A 100 -22.39 8.80 26.32
CA ASN A 100 -22.93 9.90 27.13
C ASN A 100 -24.45 10.07 26.96
N TYR A 101 -25.09 10.91 27.79
CA TYR A 101 -26.55 11.10 27.80
C TYR A 101 -27.07 12.05 26.71
N LEU A 102 -26.19 12.73 25.98
CA LEU A 102 -26.53 13.60 24.84
C LEU A 102 -26.64 12.82 23.54
N ALA A 103 -26.25 11.54 23.55
CA ALA A 103 -26.30 10.68 22.39
C ALA A 103 -26.91 9.31 22.70
N PHE A 104 -27.66 8.77 21.74
CA PHE A 104 -28.28 7.46 21.83
C PHE A 104 -28.06 6.68 20.55
N TRP A 105 -27.25 5.62 20.61
CA TRP A 105 -26.86 4.85 19.43
C TRP A 105 -27.31 3.41 19.56
N VAL A 106 -27.99 2.90 18.55
CA VAL A 106 -28.46 1.52 18.51
C VAL A 106 -28.42 1.00 17.08
N LYS A 107 -28.24 -0.31 16.90
CA LYS A 107 -28.49 -0.91 15.58
C LYS A 107 -29.98 -0.98 15.32
N GLN A 108 -30.43 -0.60 14.13
CA GLN A 108 -31.84 -0.61 13.75
C GLN A 108 -32.51 -1.98 13.99
N GLU A 109 -31.80 -3.08 13.72
CA GLU A 109 -32.28 -4.44 14.00
C GLU A 109 -32.64 -4.71 15.48
N SER A 110 -32.13 -3.90 16.42
CA SER A 110 -32.41 -4.04 17.86
C SER A 110 -33.81 -3.56 18.24
N LEU A 111 -34.41 -2.68 17.43
CA LEU A 111 -35.80 -2.25 17.56
C LEU A 111 -36.74 -3.39 17.12
N GLU A 112 -36.38 -4.11 16.04
CA GLU A 112 -37.19 -5.20 15.50
C GLU A 112 -37.10 -6.49 16.32
N ASN A 113 -35.91 -6.83 16.83
CA ASN A 113 -35.68 -8.08 17.54
C ASN A 113 -35.94 -8.01 19.06
N GLY A 114 -36.43 -6.86 19.56
CA GLY A 114 -36.75 -6.65 20.97
C GLY A 114 -35.55 -6.56 21.92
N LYS A 115 -34.30 -6.47 21.41
CA LYS A 115 -33.13 -6.23 22.28
C LYS A 115 -33.16 -4.84 22.90
N LEU A 116 -33.71 -3.86 22.18
CA LEU A 116 -33.99 -2.54 22.73
C LEU A 116 -35.42 -2.50 23.27
N ASP A 117 -35.54 -2.35 24.57
CA ASP A 117 -36.77 -2.13 25.31
C ASP A 117 -36.59 -0.95 26.29
N GLU A 118 -37.66 -0.55 26.98
CA GLU A 118 -37.58 0.50 28.01
C GLU A 118 -36.57 0.16 29.11
N ALA A 119 -36.47 -1.11 29.52
CA ALA A 119 -35.51 -1.55 30.52
C ALA A 119 -34.05 -1.40 30.05
N ALA A 120 -33.78 -1.48 28.75
CA ALA A 120 -32.48 -1.19 28.16
C ALA A 120 -32.15 0.31 28.17
N ILE A 121 -33.13 1.15 27.84
CA ILE A 121 -33.00 2.61 27.94
C ILE A 121 -32.73 3.00 29.40
N ASP A 122 -33.55 2.50 30.33
CA ASP A 122 -33.44 2.78 31.75
C ASP A 122 -32.08 2.36 32.31
N ARG A 123 -31.65 1.11 32.04
CA ARG A 123 -30.34 0.62 32.44
C ARG A 123 -29.19 1.50 31.94
N TYR A 124 -29.27 1.99 30.70
CA TYR A 124 -28.23 2.85 30.12
C TYR A 124 -28.17 4.20 30.82
N PHE A 125 -29.31 4.88 30.96
CA PHE A 125 -29.37 6.19 31.61
C PHE A 125 -29.07 6.13 33.11
N ASP A 126 -29.47 5.06 33.81
CA ASP A 126 -29.14 4.87 35.23
C ASP A 126 -27.62 4.71 35.46
N VAL A 127 -26.94 4.01 34.55
CA VAL A 127 -25.46 3.88 34.58
C VAL A 127 -24.79 5.24 34.38
N LEU A 128 -25.33 6.07 33.47
CA LEU A 128 -24.82 7.42 33.25
C LEU A 128 -25.13 8.33 34.43
N ARG A 129 -26.32 8.24 35.03
CA ARG A 129 -26.74 9.07 36.15
C ARG A 129 -25.84 8.91 37.38
N ASN A 130 -25.37 7.69 37.64
CA ASN A 130 -24.45 7.41 38.74
C ASN A 130 -23.21 6.61 38.31
N PRO A 131 -22.21 7.26 37.69
CA PRO A 131 -21.04 6.55 37.19
C PRO A 131 -20.22 5.86 38.30
N ARG A 132 -20.26 6.39 39.54
CA ARG A 132 -19.56 5.77 40.69
C ARG A 132 -20.05 4.35 40.99
N GLU A 133 -21.34 4.07 40.81
CA GLU A 133 -21.88 2.73 41.02
C GLU A 133 -21.37 1.70 40.01
N LYS A 134 -21.05 2.16 38.80
CA LYS A 134 -20.45 1.33 37.75
C LYS A 134 -19.00 0.96 38.09
N TYR A 135 -18.21 1.93 38.55
CA TYR A 135 -16.78 1.77 38.81
C TYR A 135 -16.50 1.22 40.20
N LYS A 136 -16.78 -0.08 40.39
CA LYS A 136 -16.61 -0.77 41.68
C LYS A 136 -15.15 -1.10 42.01
N LYS A 137 -14.29 -1.26 41.01
CA LYS A 137 -12.86 -1.57 41.22
C LYS A 137 -12.10 -0.32 41.68
N PRO A 138 -11.14 -0.44 42.62
CA PRO A 138 -10.38 0.70 43.11
C PRO A 138 -9.70 1.52 42.00
N GLN A 139 -9.02 0.87 41.05
CA GLN A 139 -8.33 1.58 39.96
C GLN A 139 -9.30 2.24 38.97
N ASP A 140 -10.44 1.63 38.68
CA ASP A 140 -11.48 2.25 37.85
C ASP A 140 -12.10 3.47 38.55
N ARG A 141 -12.33 3.36 39.86
CA ARG A 141 -12.88 4.45 40.68
C ARG A 141 -11.92 5.63 40.77
N LYS A 142 -10.63 5.36 40.93
CA LYS A 142 -9.58 6.39 40.89
C LYS A 142 -9.58 7.16 39.57
N MET A 143 -9.67 6.48 38.42
CA MET A 143 -9.76 7.15 37.13
C MET A 143 -11.02 8.01 37.01
N TYR A 144 -12.13 7.58 37.61
CA TYR A 144 -13.36 8.38 37.64
C TYR A 144 -13.23 9.60 38.55
N ASP A 145 -12.72 9.43 39.77
CA ASP A 145 -12.53 10.53 40.71
C ASP A 145 -11.55 11.57 40.12
N TYR A 146 -10.47 11.12 39.48
CA TYR A 146 -9.52 11.96 38.73
C TYR A 146 -10.19 12.89 37.71
N ILE A 147 -11.12 12.37 36.91
CA ILE A 147 -11.80 13.19 35.90
C ILE A 147 -12.94 14.00 36.50
N ALA A 148 -13.67 13.45 37.47
CA ALA A 148 -14.79 14.12 38.12
C ALA A 148 -14.36 15.40 38.86
N GLU A 149 -13.17 15.43 39.44
CA GLU A 149 -12.60 16.65 40.05
C GLU A 149 -12.35 17.78 39.05
N GLN A 150 -12.08 17.46 37.77
CA GLN A 150 -11.78 18.44 36.73
C GLN A 150 -13.04 18.97 36.04
N ILE A 151 -14.03 18.09 35.82
CA ILE A 151 -15.22 18.44 35.04
C ILE A 151 -16.49 18.58 35.87
N GLY A 152 -16.49 18.16 37.13
CA GLY A 152 -17.66 18.19 38.00
C GLY A 152 -18.72 17.14 37.65
N ASP A 153 -19.89 17.29 38.26
CA ASP A 153 -20.97 16.31 38.20
C ASP A 153 -21.78 16.37 36.88
N ILE A 154 -22.65 15.37 36.72
CA ILE A 154 -23.55 15.23 35.57
C ILE A 154 -24.80 16.08 35.79
N ASP A 155 -25.25 16.72 34.72
CA ASP A 155 -26.54 17.42 34.67
C ASP A 155 -27.69 16.39 34.67
N GLN A 156 -28.24 16.12 35.85
CA GLN A 156 -29.30 15.12 36.02
C GLN A 156 -30.62 15.55 35.37
N GLU A 157 -30.94 16.85 35.36
CA GLU A 157 -32.18 17.34 34.77
C GLU A 157 -32.17 17.10 33.26
N ARG A 158 -31.07 17.46 32.59
CA ARG A 158 -30.91 17.23 31.16
C ARG A 158 -30.84 15.75 30.82
N LEU A 159 -30.18 14.94 31.64
CA LEU A 159 -30.12 13.49 31.47
C LEU A 159 -31.53 12.88 31.48
N GLU A 160 -32.37 13.22 32.46
CA GLU A 160 -33.74 12.68 32.56
C GLU A 160 -34.66 13.24 31.47
N LYS A 161 -34.47 14.50 31.05
CA LYS A 161 -35.16 15.06 29.86
C LYS A 161 -34.86 14.24 28.61
N ASN A 162 -33.58 13.95 28.35
CA ASN A 162 -33.15 13.16 27.20
C ASN A 162 -33.66 11.71 27.28
N ARG A 163 -33.59 11.08 28.46
CA ARG A 163 -34.17 9.75 28.72
C ARG A 163 -35.64 9.71 28.35
N THR A 164 -36.42 10.67 28.85
CA THR A 164 -37.87 10.77 28.60
C THR A 164 -38.16 10.89 27.12
N TRP A 165 -37.45 11.80 26.42
CA TRP A 165 -37.60 11.97 24.98
C TRP A 165 -37.31 10.67 24.22
N ILE A 166 -36.24 9.94 24.56
CA ILE A 166 -35.91 8.65 23.92
C ILE A 166 -37.07 7.65 24.11
N LYS A 167 -37.56 7.47 25.35
CA LYS A 167 -38.65 6.53 25.64
C LYS A 167 -39.92 6.86 24.86
N GLU A 168 -40.24 8.15 24.76
CA GLU A 168 -41.42 8.60 24.04
C GLU A 168 -41.30 8.46 22.52
N ASN A 169 -40.12 8.65 21.93
CA ASN A 169 -40.00 8.83 20.47
C ASN A 169 -39.35 7.66 19.73
N VAL A 170 -38.42 6.91 20.35
CA VAL A 170 -37.58 5.94 19.63
C VAL A 170 -38.36 4.78 19.02
N PHE A 171 -39.50 4.41 19.62
CA PHE A 171 -40.40 3.35 19.13
C PHE A 171 -41.49 3.88 18.17
N ARG A 172 -41.54 5.21 17.96
CA ARG A 172 -42.56 5.90 17.16
C ARG A 172 -41.94 6.80 16.09
N LEU A 173 -40.76 6.46 15.59
CA LEU A 173 -40.01 7.26 14.61
C LEU A 173 -40.76 7.45 13.28
N GLU A 174 -41.63 6.51 12.91
CA GLU A 174 -42.49 6.64 11.72
C GLU A 174 -43.47 7.81 11.85
N GLU A 175 -44.00 8.08 13.05
CA GLU A 175 -44.87 9.24 13.33
C GLU A 175 -44.12 10.57 13.13
N LEU A 176 -42.78 10.53 13.17
CA LEU A 176 -41.88 11.66 12.93
C LEU A 176 -41.39 11.74 11.47
N ASN A 177 -41.97 10.95 10.56
CA ASN A 177 -41.55 10.80 9.16
C ASN A 177 -40.10 10.29 9.00
N ILE A 178 -39.60 9.51 9.96
CA ILE A 178 -38.25 8.94 9.93
C ILE A 178 -38.35 7.44 9.63
N LEU A 179 -37.98 7.07 8.40
CA LEU A 179 -37.99 5.68 7.96
C LEU A 179 -36.66 5.01 8.25
N LEU A 180 -36.72 3.92 9.00
CA LEU A 180 -35.57 3.04 9.23
C LEU A 180 -35.54 1.94 8.17
N SER A 181 -34.35 1.55 7.73
CA SER A 181 -34.21 0.44 6.80
C SER A 181 -32.88 -0.29 6.98
N GLY A 182 -32.98 -1.61 7.14
CA GLY A 182 -31.84 -2.50 7.20
C GLY A 182 -31.20 -2.63 8.58
N LYS A 183 -29.91 -2.97 8.60
CA LYS A 183 -29.17 -3.37 9.82
C LYS A 183 -28.15 -2.33 10.29
N ASN A 184 -28.27 -1.12 9.75
CA ASN A 184 -27.35 -0.01 10.01
C ASN A 184 -27.65 0.64 11.37
N TYR A 185 -26.91 1.70 11.70
CA TYR A 185 -27.14 2.42 12.95
C TYR A 185 -28.35 3.36 12.86
N LEU A 186 -29.03 3.52 14.00
CA LEU A 186 -29.81 4.69 14.36
C LEU A 186 -28.99 5.45 15.40
N LYS A 187 -28.70 6.73 15.14
CA LYS A 187 -27.99 7.61 16.07
C LYS A 187 -28.79 8.88 16.30
N ILE A 188 -29.15 9.11 17.55
CA ILE A 188 -29.88 10.29 18.00
C ILE A 188 -28.93 11.16 18.82
N PHE A 189 -28.92 12.45 18.54
CA PHE A 189 -28.13 13.46 19.22
C PHE A 189 -29.03 14.58 19.74
N PHE A 190 -28.81 15.00 20.97
CA PHE A 190 -29.45 16.16 21.57
C PHE A 190 -28.54 17.37 21.39
N GLU A 191 -29.06 18.42 20.76
CA GLU A 191 -28.30 19.63 20.51
C GLU A 191 -27.81 20.25 21.81
N GLY A 192 -26.55 20.66 21.83
CA GLY A 192 -25.88 21.24 22.99
C GLY A 192 -24.53 21.81 22.58
N ASP A 193 -23.95 22.61 23.47
CA ASP A 193 -22.68 23.27 23.22
C ASP A 193 -21.55 22.25 23.03
N GLU A 194 -20.58 22.58 22.18
CA GLU A 194 -19.45 21.69 21.86
C GLU A 194 -18.66 21.33 23.13
N GLU A 195 -18.43 22.30 24.02
CA GLU A 195 -17.77 22.09 25.32
C GLU A 195 -18.46 21.03 26.18
N LEU A 196 -19.79 20.97 26.14
CA LEU A 196 -20.55 19.98 26.91
C LEU A 196 -20.34 18.56 26.37
N TYR A 197 -20.32 18.38 25.06
CA TYR A 197 -20.02 17.08 24.45
C TYR A 197 -18.59 16.64 24.74
N ILE A 198 -17.62 17.56 24.65
CA ILE A 198 -16.21 17.28 24.98
C ILE A 198 -16.08 16.86 26.45
N LYS A 199 -16.76 17.58 27.35
CA LYS A 199 -16.79 17.29 28.78
C LYS A 199 -17.33 15.88 29.07
N GLU A 200 -18.46 15.52 28.49
CA GLU A 200 -19.07 14.21 28.71
C GLU A 200 -18.32 13.08 27.98
N GLU A 201 -17.68 13.36 26.84
CA GLU A 201 -16.71 12.44 26.26
C GLU A 201 -15.57 12.17 27.24
N GLN A 202 -14.93 13.20 27.79
CA GLN A 202 -13.80 13.06 28.71
C GLN A 202 -14.17 12.20 29.92
N ARG A 203 -15.37 12.40 30.48
CA ARG A 203 -15.90 11.57 31.59
C ARG A 203 -15.84 10.08 31.28
N TYR A 204 -16.22 9.70 30.05
CA TYR A 204 -16.15 8.31 29.61
C TYR A 204 -14.72 7.90 29.26
N VAL A 205 -14.05 8.66 28.39
CA VAL A 205 -12.77 8.30 27.79
C VAL A 205 -11.71 8.16 28.86
N MET A 206 -11.59 9.08 29.82
CA MET A 206 -10.55 8.99 30.86
C MET A 206 -10.67 7.71 31.68
N THR A 207 -11.89 7.27 31.98
CA THR A 207 -12.08 6.00 32.71
C THR A 207 -11.78 4.75 31.89
N LYS A 208 -11.63 4.89 30.56
CA LYS A 208 -11.53 3.79 29.57
C LYS A 208 -10.34 3.89 28.63
N ILE A 209 -9.49 4.91 28.72
CA ILE A 209 -8.45 5.20 27.74
C ILE A 209 -7.35 4.14 27.73
N PHE A 210 -6.96 3.63 28.90
CA PHE A 210 -5.97 2.58 29.03
C PHE A 210 -6.54 1.21 28.66
N ASN A 211 -5.68 0.30 28.22
CA ASN A 211 -6.03 -1.07 27.85
C ASN A 211 -6.83 -1.77 28.97
N LYS A 212 -6.28 -1.76 30.19
CA LYS A 212 -6.93 -2.10 31.45
C LYS A 212 -6.34 -1.25 32.56
N ASN A 213 -7.22 -0.72 33.42
CA ASN A 213 -6.79 0.06 34.59
C ASN A 213 -6.07 -0.80 35.64
N ASP A 214 -6.20 -2.14 35.56
CA ASP A 214 -5.49 -3.11 36.38
C ASP A 214 -3.95 -2.92 36.33
N TYR A 215 -3.42 -2.38 35.23
CA TYR A 215 -1.99 -2.13 35.03
C TYR A 215 -1.53 -0.72 35.43
N ASN A 216 -2.44 0.14 35.92
CA ASN A 216 -2.09 1.51 36.23
C ASN A 216 -1.16 1.60 37.43
N LEU A 217 -0.16 2.47 37.34
CA LEU A 217 0.78 2.81 38.40
C LEU A 217 0.59 4.27 38.83
N GLU A 218 0.80 4.52 40.12
CA GLU A 218 0.90 5.87 40.66
C GLU A 218 2.37 6.16 40.95
N LEU A 219 2.91 7.18 40.28
CA LEU A 219 4.27 7.67 40.48
C LEU A 219 4.23 9.19 40.52
N GLU A 220 4.74 9.79 41.60
CA GLU A 220 4.83 11.25 41.74
C GLU A 220 3.49 11.96 41.48
N GLU A 221 2.41 11.44 42.09
CA GLU A 221 1.03 11.94 41.95
C GLU A 221 0.44 11.84 40.52
N LYS A 222 1.14 11.18 39.58
CA LYS A 222 0.65 10.92 38.23
C LYS A 222 0.18 9.49 38.09
N ILE A 223 -0.94 9.32 37.38
CA ILE A 223 -1.42 8.02 36.96
C ILE A 223 -0.75 7.67 35.62
N LEU A 224 -0.13 6.51 35.54
CA LEU A 224 0.47 5.98 34.33
C LEU A 224 -0.19 4.66 33.96
N GLY A 225 -0.59 4.50 32.71
CA GLY A 225 -1.28 3.29 32.25
C GLY A 225 -0.79 2.80 30.89
N LEU A 226 -1.09 1.53 30.59
CA LEU A 226 -0.80 0.93 29.30
C LEU A 226 -1.87 1.43 28.30
N PRO A 227 -1.51 2.13 27.20
CA PRO A 227 -2.51 2.59 26.25
C PRO A 227 -3.17 1.46 25.49
N ASN A 228 -4.31 1.77 24.88
CA ASN A 228 -5.14 0.79 24.20
C ASN A 228 -4.77 0.59 22.72
N ASP A 229 -4.29 1.63 22.04
CA ASP A 229 -4.13 1.63 20.58
C ASP A 229 -3.01 0.69 20.10
N ASN A 230 -3.37 -0.27 19.23
CA ASN A 230 -2.51 -1.32 18.67
C ASN A 230 -1.73 -2.17 19.70
N LEU A 231 -2.15 -2.16 20.98
CA LEU A 231 -1.55 -2.95 22.06
C LEU A 231 -2.63 -3.59 22.93
N GLY A 232 -3.02 -4.81 22.55
CA GLY A 232 -4.00 -5.61 23.27
C GLY A 232 -3.37 -6.59 24.27
N LEU A 233 -3.17 -6.19 25.52
CA LEU A 233 -2.67 -7.08 26.58
C LEU A 233 -3.83 -7.64 27.42
N ASN A 234 -4.05 -8.95 27.36
CA ASN A 234 -5.13 -9.60 28.09
C ASN A 234 -4.69 -10.96 28.66
N SER A 235 -5.50 -11.52 29.56
CA SER A 235 -5.20 -12.79 30.24
C SER A 235 -5.07 -13.99 29.29
N LYS A 236 -5.56 -13.89 28.04
CA LYS A 236 -5.39 -14.92 27.01
C LYS A 236 -4.08 -14.77 26.23
N LYS A 237 -3.34 -13.67 26.42
CA LYS A 237 -2.04 -13.39 25.77
C LYS A 237 -0.93 -13.16 26.80
N PRO A 238 -0.69 -14.11 27.72
CA PRO A 238 0.33 -13.96 28.78
C PRO A 238 1.77 -13.89 28.24
N TYR A 239 2.00 -14.26 26.98
CA TYR A 239 3.29 -14.15 26.30
C TYR A 239 3.66 -12.71 25.90
N MET A 240 2.69 -11.78 25.92
CA MET A 240 2.94 -10.35 25.67
C MET A 240 3.45 -9.62 26.93
N GLU A 241 3.39 -10.26 28.09
CA GLU A 241 3.92 -9.72 29.34
C GLU A 241 5.44 -9.93 29.44
N ASN A 242 6.15 -8.88 29.85
CA ASN A 242 7.57 -8.94 30.16
C ASN A 242 7.78 -9.55 31.55
N LYS A 243 7.64 -10.89 31.66
CA LYS A 243 7.68 -11.61 32.95
C LYS A 243 8.98 -11.48 33.74
N THR A 244 10.07 -11.05 33.11
CA THR A 244 11.37 -10.82 33.75
C THR A 244 11.52 -9.40 34.31
N ARG A 245 10.59 -8.48 34.01
CA ARG A 245 10.59 -7.11 34.52
C ARG A 245 9.68 -6.99 35.73
N ARG A 246 10.00 -6.06 36.63
CA ARG A 246 9.14 -5.68 37.77
C ARG A 246 7.78 -5.16 37.31
N VAL A 247 7.76 -4.41 36.22
CA VAL A 247 6.54 -3.95 35.55
C VAL A 247 6.36 -4.80 34.30
N PRO A 248 5.31 -5.64 34.22
CA PRO A 248 5.15 -6.63 33.15
C PRO A 248 4.70 -6.00 31.81
N VAL A 249 4.29 -4.74 31.80
CA VAL A 249 3.86 -4.04 30.57
C VAL A 249 5.03 -3.40 29.82
N SER A 250 4.87 -3.22 28.50
CA SER A 250 5.95 -2.75 27.61
C SER A 250 6.29 -1.28 27.81
N TYR A 251 5.28 -0.41 27.86
CA TYR A 251 5.41 1.00 28.20
C TYR A 251 4.14 1.53 28.88
N LEU A 252 4.27 2.69 29.51
CA LEU A 252 3.23 3.37 30.26
C LEU A 252 3.27 4.86 29.89
N ILE A 253 2.09 5.50 29.83
CA ILE A 253 1.93 6.93 29.52
C ILE A 253 0.86 7.55 30.41
N THR A 254 0.81 8.88 30.49
CA THR A 254 -0.24 9.60 31.23
C THR A 254 -1.59 9.54 30.50
N PRO A 255 -2.71 9.88 31.15
CA PRO A 255 -4.02 9.95 30.49
C PRO A 255 -4.03 10.94 29.32
N GLU A 256 -3.35 12.07 29.45
CA GLU A 256 -3.27 13.12 28.43
C GLU A 256 -2.50 12.63 27.20
N GLU A 257 -1.35 11.97 27.42
CA GLU A 257 -0.58 11.32 26.35
C GLU A 257 -1.42 10.22 25.66
N ALA A 258 -2.21 9.46 26.42
CA ALA A 258 -3.08 8.43 25.87
C ALA A 258 -4.23 9.01 25.03
N VAL A 259 -4.78 10.16 25.43
CA VAL A 259 -5.77 10.89 24.62
C VAL A 259 -5.17 11.43 23.33
N LEU A 260 -3.97 12.00 23.39
CA LEU A 260 -3.25 12.44 22.18
C LEU A 260 -2.98 11.25 21.24
N GLN A 261 -2.59 10.11 21.80
CA GLN A 261 -2.39 8.88 21.03
C GLN A 261 -3.70 8.41 20.39
N ARG A 262 -4.82 8.36 21.12
CA ARG A 262 -6.13 8.02 20.54
C ARG A 262 -6.49 8.94 19.37
N LYS A 263 -6.35 10.26 19.54
CA LYS A 263 -6.58 11.26 18.49
C LYS A 263 -5.70 11.01 17.26
N PHE A 264 -4.45 10.64 17.47
CA PHE A 264 -3.54 10.27 16.39
C PHE A 264 -4.02 9.02 15.62
N PHE A 265 -4.42 7.97 16.33
CA PHE A 265 -4.95 6.76 15.70
C PHE A 265 -6.28 7.02 14.97
N ASP A 266 -7.12 7.92 15.47
CA ASP A 266 -8.32 8.35 14.76
C ASP A 266 -7.98 9.07 13.44
N TYR A 267 -7.00 9.98 13.49
CA TYR A 267 -6.47 10.63 12.30
C TYR A 267 -5.97 9.61 11.28
N LEU A 268 -5.15 8.63 11.71
CA LEU A 268 -4.67 7.56 10.84
C LEU A 268 -5.82 6.72 10.25
N MET A 269 -6.85 6.42 11.04
CA MET A 269 -8.04 5.68 10.58
C MET A 269 -8.81 6.47 9.52
N ASN A 270 -8.98 7.78 9.69
CA ASN A 270 -9.62 8.64 8.69
C ASN A 270 -8.83 8.64 7.37
N LYS A 271 -7.50 8.74 7.44
CA LYS A 271 -6.61 8.63 6.27
C LYS A 271 -6.71 7.26 5.58
N ALA A 272 -6.67 6.18 6.35
CA ALA A 272 -6.85 4.82 5.83
C ALA A 272 -8.24 4.62 5.16
N ASN A 273 -9.30 5.21 5.74
CA ASN A 273 -10.65 5.21 5.17
C ASN A 273 -10.71 5.95 3.82
N ALA A 274 -10.05 7.10 3.71
CA ALA A 274 -9.91 7.85 2.46
C ALA A 274 -9.03 7.16 1.41
N GLY A 275 -8.23 6.17 1.82
CA GLY A 275 -7.31 5.43 0.93
C GLY A 275 -5.91 6.02 0.89
N GLU A 276 -5.66 7.00 1.74
CA GLU A 276 -4.36 7.61 1.98
C GLU A 276 -3.61 6.77 3.02
N THR A 277 -3.00 5.68 2.56
CA THR A 277 -2.38 4.66 3.44
C THR A 277 -0.91 4.89 3.74
N ASP A 278 -0.28 5.78 2.98
CA ASP A 278 1.17 6.00 3.03
C ASP A 278 1.39 7.39 3.64
N LEU A 279 1.80 7.45 4.90
CA LEU A 279 1.92 8.69 5.66
C LEU A 279 3.38 9.06 5.92
N TYR A 280 3.70 10.32 5.65
CA TYR A 280 5.01 10.93 5.77
C TYR A 280 4.98 12.00 6.87
N PHE A 281 5.82 11.84 7.88
CA PHE A 281 5.96 12.72 9.03
C PHE A 281 7.27 13.49 8.90
N ASP A 282 7.21 14.70 8.35
CA ASP A 282 8.38 15.54 8.13
C ASP A 282 8.87 16.08 9.48
N THR A 283 10.07 15.67 9.90
CA THR A 283 10.61 16.06 11.21
C THR A 283 11.11 17.50 11.25
N THR A 284 11.39 18.09 10.09
CA THR A 284 11.94 19.45 9.94
C THR A 284 10.81 20.47 9.86
N LYS A 285 9.85 20.24 8.94
CA LYS A 285 8.67 21.10 8.78
C LYS A 285 7.59 20.78 9.82
N LYS A 286 7.72 19.66 10.55
CA LYS A 286 6.72 19.14 11.49
C LYS A 286 5.34 19.04 10.83
N ARG A 287 5.28 18.50 9.60
CA ARG A 287 4.04 18.34 8.83
C ARG A 287 3.78 16.87 8.54
N ILE A 288 2.49 16.53 8.46
CA ILE A 288 2.06 15.21 8.01
C ILE A 288 1.52 15.33 6.59
N THR A 289 1.99 14.46 5.71
CA THR A 289 1.42 14.30 4.37
C THR A 289 0.99 12.86 4.19
N ALA A 290 -0.27 12.65 3.82
CA ALA A 290 -0.80 11.34 3.47
C ALA A 290 -0.91 11.23 1.96
N GLN A 291 -0.50 10.10 1.41
CA GLN A 291 -0.54 9.79 -0.01
C GLN A 291 -1.37 8.52 -0.22
N LYS A 292 -2.03 8.40 -1.38
CA LYS A 292 -2.66 7.13 -1.72
C LYS A 292 -1.60 6.08 -1.97
N LYS A 293 -2.00 4.83 -1.82
CA LYS A 293 -1.12 3.68 -2.07
C LYS A 293 -0.44 3.81 -3.43
N GLY A 294 0.89 3.85 -3.42
CA GLY A 294 1.71 3.91 -4.63
C GLY A 294 2.00 5.30 -5.18
N GLU A 295 1.35 6.35 -4.65
CA GLU A 295 1.75 7.73 -4.90
C GLU A 295 3.03 8.03 -4.11
N MET A 296 3.98 8.70 -4.76
CA MET A 296 5.22 9.10 -4.13
C MET A 296 5.15 10.51 -3.60
N PHE A 297 5.90 10.78 -2.56
CA PHE A 297 6.08 12.14 -2.06
C PHE A 297 6.88 12.96 -3.07
N SER A 298 6.28 14.01 -3.65
CA SER A 298 6.82 14.75 -4.80
C SER A 298 7.86 15.83 -4.43
N SER A 299 8.51 15.70 -3.28
CA SER A 299 9.47 16.66 -2.75
C SER A 299 10.55 15.95 -1.95
N ASP A 300 11.62 16.66 -1.63
CA ASP A 300 12.64 16.13 -0.71
C ASP A 300 12.03 15.93 0.68
N PHE A 301 12.43 14.83 1.33
CA PHE A 301 11.85 14.40 2.59
C PHE A 301 12.86 13.79 3.55
N THR A 302 12.74 14.19 4.81
CA THR A 302 13.42 13.60 5.96
C THR A 302 12.41 13.47 7.09
N GLY A 303 12.35 12.29 7.71
CA GLY A 303 11.46 12.03 8.84
C GLY A 303 11.01 10.58 8.92
N TYR A 304 9.74 10.37 9.23
CA TYR A 304 9.20 9.01 9.41
C TYR A 304 8.16 8.66 8.35
N PHE A 305 8.13 7.39 7.97
CA PHE A 305 7.13 6.83 7.07
C PHE A 305 6.32 5.77 7.81
N LEU A 306 5.00 5.87 7.76
CA LEU A 306 4.08 4.85 8.24
C LEU A 306 3.20 4.37 7.09
N GLN A 307 3.13 3.05 6.91
CA GLN A 307 2.10 2.43 6.08
C GLN A 307 1.01 1.86 6.98
N VAL A 308 -0.21 2.34 6.75
CA VAL A 308 -1.39 1.94 7.52
C VAL A 308 -2.41 1.20 6.67
N GLN A 309 -3.20 0.35 7.29
CA GLN A 309 -4.34 -0.29 6.65
C GLN A 309 -5.56 -0.25 7.55
N LYS A 310 -6.73 -0.32 6.90
CA LYS A 310 -8.01 -0.40 7.58
C LYS A 310 -8.27 -1.84 8.02
N GLY A 311 -8.21 -2.08 9.32
CA GLY A 311 -8.74 -3.28 9.99
C GLY A 311 -10.03 -2.98 10.75
N LYS A 312 -10.26 -3.70 11.86
CA LYS A 312 -11.26 -3.28 12.87
C LYS A 312 -10.82 -1.99 13.57
N GLU A 313 -9.52 -1.90 13.80
CA GLU A 313 -8.78 -0.69 14.19
C GLU A 313 -7.78 -0.39 13.06
N VAL A 314 -7.12 0.77 13.09
CA VAL A 314 -6.10 1.09 12.09
C VAL A 314 -4.79 0.36 12.43
N GLU A 315 -4.30 -0.42 11.48
CA GLU A 315 -3.11 -1.26 11.66
C GLU A 315 -1.92 -0.57 11.00
N ILE A 316 -0.78 -0.50 11.69
CA ILE A 316 0.49 -0.04 11.12
C ILE A 316 1.25 -1.28 10.67
N HIS A 317 1.36 -1.54 9.36
CA HIS A 317 2.04 -2.73 8.84
C HIS A 317 3.51 -2.48 8.52
N HIS A 318 3.88 -1.24 8.25
CA HIS A 318 5.26 -0.86 8.02
C HIS A 318 5.55 0.50 8.65
N GLN A 319 6.73 0.62 9.23
CA GLN A 319 7.24 1.87 9.74
C GLN A 319 8.73 1.96 9.44
N ASP A 320 9.21 3.13 9.05
CA ASP A 320 10.64 3.35 8.83
C ASP A 320 11.05 4.82 9.01
N THR A 321 12.35 5.03 9.18
CA THR A 321 12.99 6.35 9.18
C THR A 321 13.58 6.62 7.79
N ILE A 322 13.23 7.77 7.23
CA ILE A 322 13.74 8.25 5.96
C ILE A 322 14.70 9.41 6.24
N VAL A 323 15.99 9.23 5.92
CA VAL A 323 17.04 10.19 6.26
C VAL A 323 17.17 11.28 5.20
N ASP A 324 17.26 10.91 3.92
CA ASP A 324 17.40 11.88 2.82
C ASP A 324 16.76 11.33 1.54
N TYR A 325 15.44 11.43 1.46
CA TYR A 325 14.72 11.07 0.24
C TYR A 325 14.74 12.21 -0.76
N LYS A 326 15.15 11.90 -2.00
CA LYS A 326 15.08 12.79 -3.17
C LYS A 326 14.05 12.28 -4.17
N TYR A 327 13.09 13.15 -4.51
CA TYR A 327 12.07 12.82 -5.50
C TYR A 327 12.63 12.73 -6.92
N HIS A 328 13.53 13.65 -7.26
CA HIS A 328 14.22 13.64 -8.54
C HIS A 328 15.41 12.68 -8.52
N LEU A 329 15.63 12.00 -9.64
CA LEU A 329 16.77 11.12 -9.80
C LEU A 329 18.05 11.96 -9.88
N ILE A 330 19.13 11.49 -9.24
CA ILE A 330 20.45 12.16 -9.26
C ILE A 330 20.92 12.39 -10.71
N LYS A 331 20.65 11.42 -11.58
CA LYS A 331 20.78 11.52 -13.04
C LYS A 331 19.52 10.97 -13.71
N PRO A 332 19.11 11.48 -14.88
CA PRO A 332 17.98 10.93 -15.62
C PRO A 332 18.20 9.45 -15.96
N PHE A 333 17.14 8.66 -15.83
CA PHE A 333 17.11 7.28 -16.31
C PHE A 333 16.71 7.29 -17.80
N ARG A 334 17.60 6.81 -18.68
CA ARG A 334 17.34 6.74 -20.12
C ARG A 334 16.90 5.34 -20.49
N TYR A 335 15.61 5.16 -20.78
CA TYR A 335 15.13 3.87 -21.26
C TYR A 335 15.34 3.78 -22.77
N GLN A 336 16.32 2.99 -23.20
CA GLN A 336 16.75 2.93 -24.60
C GLN A 336 16.23 1.67 -25.31
N ASN A 337 15.90 1.80 -26.58
CA ASN A 337 15.58 0.67 -27.45
C ASN A 337 16.85 -0.02 -27.97
N VAL A 338 17.57 -0.70 -27.08
CA VAL A 338 18.87 -1.33 -27.36
C VAL A 338 18.83 -2.31 -28.54
N LEU A 339 17.71 -3.04 -28.71
CA LEU A 339 17.54 -4.02 -29.78
C LEU A 339 16.90 -3.46 -31.07
N GLY A 340 16.50 -2.17 -31.11
CA GLY A 340 15.85 -1.57 -32.27
C GLY A 340 14.51 -2.21 -32.65
N LEU A 341 13.72 -2.61 -31.66
CA LEU A 341 12.41 -3.25 -31.86
C LEU A 341 11.31 -2.21 -32.11
N GLU A 342 10.19 -2.62 -32.71
CA GLU A 342 9.03 -1.73 -32.89
C GLU A 342 8.53 -1.21 -31.52
N ASP A 343 8.43 0.11 -31.34
CA ASP A 343 7.89 0.74 -30.14
C ASP A 343 6.47 1.25 -30.39
N LYS A 344 5.47 0.54 -29.85
CA LYS A 344 4.06 0.94 -29.93
C LYS A 344 3.59 1.74 -28.72
N GLU A 345 4.37 1.74 -27.64
CA GLU A 345 3.95 2.27 -26.34
C GLU A 345 4.72 3.54 -25.94
N GLU A 346 5.62 4.03 -26.80
CA GLU A 346 6.42 5.25 -26.63
C GLU A 346 7.13 5.32 -25.26
N ARG A 347 7.61 4.15 -24.80
CA ARG A 347 8.23 4.01 -23.48
C ARG A 347 9.72 4.38 -23.49
N TYR A 348 10.36 4.37 -24.66
CA TYR A 348 11.79 4.66 -24.75
C TYR A 348 12.04 6.16 -24.70
N LYS A 349 12.29 6.69 -23.49
CA LYS A 349 12.54 8.11 -23.23
C LYS A 349 13.36 8.32 -21.96
N GLU A 350 13.62 9.58 -21.64
CA GLU A 350 14.20 9.97 -20.36
C GLU A 350 13.12 10.03 -19.28
N TYR A 351 13.42 9.45 -18.13
CA TYR A 351 12.64 9.51 -16.91
C TYR A 351 13.47 10.25 -15.84
N ARG A 352 12.85 11.20 -15.15
CA ARG A 352 13.57 12.19 -14.31
C ARG A 352 13.25 12.08 -12.82
N ASN A 353 12.14 11.44 -12.46
CA ASN A 353 11.71 11.30 -11.07
C ASN A 353 11.40 9.85 -10.70
N LYS A 354 11.26 9.61 -9.40
CA LYS A 354 11.02 8.28 -8.82
C LYS A 354 9.65 7.70 -9.20
N THR A 355 8.61 8.53 -9.39
CA THR A 355 7.26 8.09 -9.80
C THR A 355 7.29 7.46 -11.19
N GLU A 356 7.92 8.18 -12.13
CA GLU A 356 8.15 7.75 -13.49
C GLU A 356 8.93 6.44 -13.56
N LEU A 357 10.05 6.36 -12.84
CA LEU A 357 10.87 5.16 -12.79
C LEU A 357 10.12 3.97 -12.17
N GLN A 358 9.33 4.21 -11.12
CA GLN A 358 8.45 3.20 -10.53
C GLN A 358 7.44 2.65 -11.53
N SER A 359 6.76 3.52 -12.29
CA SER A 359 5.77 3.10 -13.30
C SER A 359 6.42 2.17 -14.33
N VAL A 360 7.60 2.52 -14.84
CA VAL A 360 8.33 1.67 -15.80
C VAL A 360 8.65 0.30 -15.21
N ILE A 361 9.23 0.26 -14.01
CA ILE A 361 9.58 -0.99 -13.32
C ILE A 361 8.32 -1.83 -13.06
N ASN A 362 7.27 -1.20 -12.55
CA ASN A 362 6.00 -1.83 -12.20
C ASN A 362 5.34 -2.47 -13.43
N GLU A 363 5.29 -1.77 -14.55
CA GLU A 363 4.60 -2.23 -15.76
C GLU A 363 5.44 -3.29 -16.52
N VAL A 364 6.72 -3.00 -16.78
CA VAL A 364 7.58 -3.84 -17.63
C VAL A 364 7.99 -5.13 -16.91
N LEU A 365 8.40 -5.05 -15.64
CA LEU A 365 8.86 -6.22 -14.89
C LEU A 365 7.71 -6.92 -14.17
N PHE A 366 6.79 -6.16 -13.58
CA PHE A 366 5.79 -6.72 -12.66
C PHE A 366 4.36 -6.75 -13.19
N SER A 367 4.09 -6.35 -14.43
CA SER A 367 2.73 -6.34 -15.00
C SER A 367 1.73 -5.58 -14.12
N SER A 368 2.18 -4.47 -13.55
CA SER A 368 1.44 -3.61 -12.62
C SER A 368 1.15 -4.20 -11.23
N TRP A 369 1.79 -5.31 -10.86
CA TRP A 369 1.61 -5.94 -9.54
C TRP A 369 2.51 -5.37 -8.44
N LEU A 370 3.54 -4.58 -8.74
CA LEU A 370 4.49 -4.11 -7.73
C LEU A 370 3.86 -3.04 -6.82
N VAL A 371 3.40 -1.94 -7.41
CA VAL A 371 2.96 -0.73 -6.68
C VAL A 371 1.82 -1.03 -5.70
N GLY A 372 0.86 -1.83 -6.14
CA GLY A 372 -0.26 -2.27 -5.31
C GLY A 372 0.12 -3.28 -4.23
N ASN A 373 1.35 -3.82 -4.21
CA ASN A 373 1.72 -4.95 -3.36
C ASN A 373 3.07 -4.85 -2.66
N TYR A 374 3.60 -3.64 -2.44
CA TYR A 374 4.79 -3.47 -1.57
C TYR A 374 4.61 -4.11 -0.19
N PHE A 375 3.45 -3.90 0.44
CA PHE A 375 3.16 -4.33 1.82
C PHE A 375 2.08 -5.41 1.95
N THR A 376 1.65 -6.01 0.83
CA THR A 376 0.66 -7.10 0.87
C THR A 376 1.32 -8.38 1.38
N GLU A 377 0.72 -9.08 2.36
CA GLU A 377 1.21 -10.38 2.82
C GLU A 377 1.27 -11.40 1.66
N GLU A 378 2.28 -12.27 1.66
CA GLU A 378 2.52 -13.22 0.56
C GLU A 378 1.33 -14.16 0.30
N GLU A 379 0.65 -14.59 1.36
CA GLU A 379 -0.53 -15.47 1.30
C GLU A 379 -1.74 -14.80 0.64
N LYS A 380 -1.82 -13.46 0.72
CA LYS A 380 -2.91 -12.67 0.14
C LYS A 380 -2.66 -12.25 -1.31
N LEU A 381 -1.48 -12.52 -1.86
CA LEU A 381 -1.15 -12.22 -3.26
C LEU A 381 -1.86 -13.21 -4.19
N SER A 382 -2.70 -12.68 -5.10
CA SER A 382 -3.40 -13.47 -6.12
C SER A 382 -2.54 -13.82 -7.34
N VAL A 383 -1.38 -13.19 -7.50
CA VAL A 383 -0.41 -13.52 -8.55
C VAL A 383 0.38 -14.78 -8.19
N ASP A 384 0.78 -15.57 -9.19
CA ASP A 384 1.47 -16.85 -9.03
C ASP A 384 2.76 -16.96 -9.87
N GLY A 385 3.39 -18.14 -9.82
CA GLY A 385 4.54 -18.50 -10.64
C GLY A 385 5.78 -17.63 -10.46
N GLU A 386 6.48 -17.41 -11.57
CA GLU A 386 7.75 -16.66 -11.61
C GLU A 386 7.55 -15.18 -11.23
N LEU A 387 6.38 -14.61 -11.57
CA LEU A 387 6.04 -13.23 -11.25
C LEU A 387 5.89 -13.03 -9.73
N LYS A 388 5.13 -13.90 -9.05
CA LYS A 388 5.02 -13.88 -7.58
C LYS A 388 6.39 -13.99 -6.92
N ARG A 389 7.22 -14.96 -7.36
CA ARG A 389 8.54 -15.21 -6.78
C ARG A 389 9.44 -13.97 -6.85
N ASN A 390 9.50 -13.31 -8.01
CA ASN A 390 10.35 -12.12 -8.16
C ASN A 390 9.77 -10.91 -7.45
N LEU A 391 8.44 -10.76 -7.41
CA LEU A 391 7.78 -9.69 -6.67
C LEU A 391 8.11 -9.78 -5.17
N VAL A 392 7.86 -10.93 -4.54
CA VAL A 392 8.13 -11.12 -3.10
C VAL A 392 9.62 -10.94 -2.79
N TRP A 393 10.49 -11.49 -3.64
CA TRP A 393 11.94 -11.44 -3.42
C TRP A 393 12.55 -10.04 -3.55
N SER A 394 11.98 -9.15 -4.38
CA SER A 394 12.62 -7.86 -4.73
C SER A 394 11.88 -6.61 -4.26
N ARG A 395 10.58 -6.70 -3.94
CA ARG A 395 9.76 -5.51 -3.63
C ARG A 395 10.30 -4.65 -2.49
N GLU A 396 10.90 -5.26 -1.46
CA GLU A 396 11.46 -4.52 -0.32
C GLU A 396 12.70 -3.72 -0.71
N ALA A 397 13.61 -4.31 -1.51
CA ALA A 397 14.78 -3.62 -2.03
C ALA A 397 14.39 -2.49 -2.98
N ILE A 398 13.41 -2.73 -3.87
CA ILE A 398 12.88 -1.69 -4.77
C ILE A 398 12.21 -0.57 -3.96
N PHE A 399 11.44 -0.91 -2.92
CA PHE A 399 10.85 0.09 -2.02
C PHE A 399 11.93 0.91 -1.32
N ALA A 400 12.97 0.27 -0.76
CA ALA A 400 14.06 0.97 -0.11
C ALA A 400 14.78 1.94 -1.06
N TRP A 401 15.04 1.53 -2.31
CA TRP A 401 15.65 2.41 -3.30
C TRP A 401 14.75 3.56 -3.73
N LEU A 402 13.47 3.27 -3.99
CA LEU A 402 12.55 4.24 -4.57
C LEU A 402 11.91 5.18 -3.55
N TYR A 403 11.75 4.76 -2.29
CA TYR A 403 11.10 5.56 -1.23
C TYR A 403 12.08 6.04 -0.15
N LYS A 404 13.23 5.38 0.02
CA LYS A 404 14.21 5.72 1.08
C LYS A 404 15.54 6.24 0.53
N GLY A 405 15.76 6.12 -0.78
CA GLY A 405 17.03 6.48 -1.43
C GLY A 405 18.15 5.46 -1.23
N LEU A 406 17.85 4.27 -0.69
CA LEU A 406 18.84 3.23 -0.40
C LEU A 406 18.97 2.23 -1.56
N ASP A 407 20.03 2.34 -2.35
CA ASP A 407 20.25 1.53 -3.56
C ASP A 407 21.20 0.32 -3.36
N VAL A 408 21.33 -0.16 -2.12
CA VAL A 408 22.25 -1.25 -1.76
C VAL A 408 22.01 -2.50 -2.60
N ASN A 409 22.99 -2.87 -3.44
CA ASN A 409 22.95 -3.99 -4.39
C ASN A 409 21.78 -3.95 -5.39
N MET A 410 21.19 -2.77 -5.64
CA MET A 410 20.00 -2.64 -6.50
C MET A 410 20.28 -3.06 -7.95
N ASP A 411 21.50 -2.83 -8.42
CA ASP A 411 22.00 -3.29 -9.72
C ASP A 411 21.87 -4.82 -9.86
N ARG A 412 22.33 -5.58 -8.87
CA ARG A 412 22.29 -7.05 -8.85
C ARG A 412 20.85 -7.57 -8.70
N VAL A 413 20.06 -6.92 -7.87
CA VAL A 413 18.65 -7.28 -7.65
C VAL A 413 17.86 -7.12 -8.93
N LEU A 414 17.94 -5.96 -9.59
CA LEU A 414 17.21 -5.73 -10.84
C LEU A 414 17.74 -6.57 -11.99
N HIS A 415 19.05 -6.78 -12.11
CA HIS A 415 19.61 -7.67 -13.14
C HIS A 415 18.98 -9.07 -13.05
N LYS A 416 18.91 -9.64 -11.84
CA LYS A 416 18.31 -10.95 -11.62
C LYS A 416 16.81 -10.96 -11.92
N VAL A 417 16.07 -9.94 -11.49
CA VAL A 417 14.63 -9.82 -11.78
C VAL A 417 14.40 -9.72 -13.29
N CYS A 418 15.12 -8.84 -13.98
CA CYS A 418 15.07 -8.69 -15.43
C CYS A 418 15.33 -10.02 -16.14
N MET A 419 16.42 -10.71 -15.82
CA MET A 419 16.75 -12.01 -16.42
C MET A 419 15.68 -13.08 -16.19
N ASN A 420 15.12 -13.14 -14.98
CA ASN A 420 14.02 -14.05 -14.67
C ASN A 420 12.75 -13.71 -15.45
N MET A 421 12.42 -12.42 -15.55
CA MET A 421 11.25 -11.94 -16.29
C MET A 421 11.39 -12.16 -17.79
N ILE A 422 12.57 -11.92 -18.37
CA ILE A 422 12.88 -12.22 -19.78
C ILE A 422 12.69 -13.71 -20.05
N LYS A 423 13.27 -14.59 -19.21
CA LYS A 423 13.09 -16.05 -19.30
C LYS A 423 11.62 -16.44 -19.24
N ASN A 424 10.85 -15.84 -18.33
CA ASN A 424 9.43 -16.08 -18.21
C ASN A 424 8.64 -15.63 -19.45
N SER A 425 8.92 -14.43 -19.97
CA SER A 425 8.28 -13.90 -21.17
C SER A 425 8.60 -14.76 -22.40
N VAL A 426 9.84 -15.22 -22.55
CA VAL A 426 10.22 -16.14 -23.63
C VAL A 426 9.51 -17.49 -23.50
N ARG A 427 9.42 -18.07 -22.30
CA ARG A 427 8.70 -19.33 -22.09
C ARG A 427 7.22 -19.25 -22.48
N ASN A 428 6.59 -18.11 -22.22
CA ASN A 428 5.16 -17.88 -22.48
C ASN A 428 4.88 -17.23 -23.85
N GLY A 429 5.91 -16.90 -24.63
CA GLY A 429 5.74 -16.29 -25.96
C GLY A 429 5.30 -14.82 -25.96
N PHE A 430 5.61 -14.06 -24.90
CA PHE A 430 5.28 -12.64 -24.81
C PHE A 430 6.33 -11.77 -25.54
N THR A 431 6.28 -11.75 -26.88
CA THR A 431 7.31 -11.16 -27.76
C THR A 431 7.60 -9.68 -27.49
N MET A 432 6.57 -8.83 -27.37
CA MET A 432 6.76 -7.41 -27.08
C MET A 432 7.40 -7.21 -25.70
N LYS A 433 6.90 -7.95 -24.71
CA LYS A 433 7.32 -7.84 -23.31
C LYS A 433 8.76 -8.30 -23.08
N MET A 434 9.21 -9.39 -23.71
CA MET A 434 10.60 -9.83 -23.59
C MET A 434 11.58 -8.78 -24.15
N GLY A 435 11.21 -8.09 -25.23
CA GLY A 435 12.00 -6.99 -25.79
C GLY A 435 12.10 -5.80 -24.85
N GLN A 436 10.96 -5.35 -24.32
CA GLN A 436 10.91 -4.29 -23.33
C GLN A 436 11.74 -4.64 -22.08
N GLN A 437 11.59 -5.85 -21.54
CA GLN A 437 12.35 -6.29 -20.36
C GLN A 437 13.85 -6.36 -20.61
N PHE A 438 14.27 -6.77 -21.81
CA PHE A 438 15.67 -6.80 -22.21
C PHE A 438 16.27 -5.39 -22.34
N ASN A 439 15.56 -4.50 -23.03
CA ASN A 439 15.94 -3.11 -23.18
C ASN A 439 16.02 -2.41 -21.79
N LEU A 440 15.09 -2.74 -20.88
CA LEU A 440 15.08 -2.20 -19.52
C LEU A 440 16.27 -2.71 -18.71
N MET A 441 16.62 -3.99 -18.83
CA MET A 441 17.82 -4.57 -18.21
C MET A 441 19.07 -3.78 -18.60
N CYS A 442 19.31 -3.62 -19.90
CA CYS A 442 20.47 -2.91 -20.43
C CYS A 442 20.50 -1.45 -19.96
N SER A 443 19.35 -0.77 -19.99
CA SER A 443 19.22 0.62 -19.55
C SER A 443 19.50 0.78 -18.04
N LEU A 444 19.05 -0.17 -17.22
CA LEU A 444 19.31 -0.18 -15.77
C LEU A 444 20.78 -0.46 -15.48
N GLU A 445 21.43 -1.37 -16.21
CA GLU A 445 22.86 -1.62 -16.05
C GLU A 445 23.69 -0.35 -16.32
N GLU A 446 23.37 0.38 -17.40
CA GLU A 446 23.99 1.68 -17.71
C GLU A 446 23.72 2.72 -16.62
N TYR A 447 22.50 2.75 -16.09
CA TYR A 447 22.11 3.63 -14.99
C TYR A 447 22.93 3.40 -13.72
N PHE A 448 23.16 2.15 -13.30
CA PHE A 448 23.90 1.89 -12.06
C PHE A 448 25.42 1.88 -12.24
N LYS A 449 25.94 1.25 -13.30
CA LYS A 449 27.39 1.03 -13.47
C LYS A 449 28.11 2.22 -14.11
N GLY A 450 27.42 2.99 -14.96
CA GLY A 450 28.08 3.94 -15.87
C GLY A 450 28.97 3.22 -16.90
N GLY A 451 29.41 3.94 -17.95
CA GLY A 451 30.30 3.39 -18.99
C GLY A 451 29.69 3.37 -20.40
N CYS A 452 30.28 2.59 -21.31
CA CYS A 452 29.85 2.50 -22.72
C CYS A 452 28.37 2.12 -22.82
N GLY A 453 27.61 2.88 -23.61
CA GLY A 453 26.17 2.69 -23.73
C GLY A 453 25.85 1.28 -24.22
N MET A 454 24.97 0.56 -23.52
CA MET A 454 24.62 -0.80 -23.95
C MET A 454 24.01 -0.80 -25.36
N ALA A 455 23.30 0.27 -25.73
CA ALA A 455 22.84 0.50 -27.09
C ALA A 455 23.99 0.49 -28.11
N GLU A 456 25.09 1.20 -27.85
CA GLU A 456 26.26 1.22 -28.73
C GLU A 456 26.90 -0.16 -28.84
N LYS A 457 27.03 -0.87 -27.70
CA LYS A 457 27.61 -2.22 -27.68
C LYS A 457 26.79 -3.21 -28.52
N TYR A 458 25.47 -3.24 -28.35
CA TYR A 458 24.62 -4.14 -29.15
C TYR A 458 24.54 -3.70 -30.62
N ALA A 459 24.55 -2.40 -30.91
CA ALA A 459 24.60 -1.89 -32.28
C ALA A 459 25.90 -2.28 -33.00
N ASP A 460 27.04 -2.21 -32.31
CA ASP A 460 28.34 -2.67 -32.83
C ASP A 460 28.32 -4.17 -33.14
N ILE A 461 27.87 -5.00 -32.19
CA ILE A 461 27.72 -6.46 -32.39
C ILE A 461 26.82 -6.76 -33.60
N GLN A 462 25.67 -6.08 -33.69
CA GLN A 462 24.74 -6.26 -34.81
C GLN A 462 25.36 -5.85 -36.14
N SER A 463 26.04 -4.70 -36.19
CA SER A 463 26.70 -4.19 -37.40
C SER A 463 27.82 -5.12 -37.87
N LYS A 464 28.70 -5.55 -36.95
CA LYS A 464 29.78 -6.49 -37.24
C LYS A 464 29.24 -7.81 -37.77
N LEU A 465 28.27 -8.42 -37.08
CA LEU A 465 27.68 -9.68 -37.55
C LEU A 465 26.94 -9.51 -38.88
N ARG A 466 26.22 -8.41 -39.09
CA ARG A 466 25.55 -8.09 -40.35
C ARG A 466 26.56 -8.00 -41.50
N ASN A 467 27.70 -7.35 -41.31
CA ASN A 467 28.75 -7.26 -42.32
C ASN A 467 29.34 -8.64 -42.61
N LYS A 468 29.71 -9.40 -41.57
CA LYS A 468 30.32 -10.74 -41.68
C LYS A 468 29.43 -11.75 -42.42
N ILE A 469 28.10 -11.69 -42.27
CA ILE A 469 27.20 -12.61 -42.99
C ILE A 469 26.92 -12.19 -44.44
N ASN A 470 27.10 -10.91 -44.80
CA ASN A 470 26.78 -10.38 -46.13
C ASN A 470 28.01 -10.29 -47.06
N GLN A 471 29.22 -10.03 -46.54
CA GLN A 471 30.44 -9.87 -47.34
C GLN A 471 30.95 -11.17 -47.98
N SER A 472 31.63 -11.07 -49.12
CA SER A 472 32.34 -12.18 -49.76
C SER A 472 33.77 -12.28 -49.19
N GLY A 473 34.01 -13.22 -48.29
CA GLY A 473 35.33 -13.49 -47.69
C GLY A 473 35.25 -14.47 -46.52
N ASP A 474 36.38 -14.93 -46.02
CA ASP A 474 36.46 -15.66 -44.75
C ASP A 474 36.41 -14.64 -43.60
N CYS A 475 35.28 -14.59 -42.91
CA CYS A 475 35.07 -13.78 -41.70
C CYS A 475 34.93 -14.70 -40.49
N GLU A 476 35.38 -14.24 -39.33
CA GLU A 476 35.34 -14.99 -38.08
C GLU A 476 34.69 -14.19 -36.95
N ILE A 477 34.15 -14.89 -35.96
CA ILE A 477 33.67 -14.26 -34.71
C ILE A 477 34.87 -13.97 -33.83
N GLU A 478 34.94 -12.75 -33.27
CA GLU A 478 36.14 -12.29 -32.55
C GLU A 478 35.98 -12.34 -31.03
N THR A 479 34.75 -12.25 -30.55
CA THR A 479 34.41 -12.09 -29.12
C THR A 479 33.32 -13.07 -28.67
N ASP A 480 33.29 -13.32 -27.36
CA ASP A 480 32.25 -14.19 -26.76
C ASP A 480 30.86 -13.55 -26.89
N GLU A 481 30.79 -12.21 -26.86
CA GLU A 481 29.56 -11.45 -27.06
C GLU A 481 28.98 -11.65 -28.48
N GLU A 482 29.81 -11.50 -29.51
CA GLU A 482 29.44 -11.78 -30.89
C GLU A 482 29.00 -13.24 -31.06
N TYR A 483 29.73 -14.16 -30.42
CA TYR A 483 29.40 -15.59 -30.44
C TYR A 483 28.01 -15.87 -29.88
N PHE A 484 27.73 -15.44 -28.65
CA PHE A 484 26.44 -15.73 -28.03
C PHE A 484 25.28 -15.01 -28.73
N TYR A 485 25.50 -13.79 -29.22
CA TYR A 485 24.52 -13.10 -30.05
C TYR A 485 24.20 -13.87 -31.33
N ALA A 486 25.23 -14.35 -32.06
CA ALA A 486 25.05 -15.17 -33.26
C ALA A 486 24.34 -16.51 -32.95
N VAL A 487 24.64 -17.15 -31.81
CA VAL A 487 23.91 -18.33 -31.34
C VAL A 487 22.42 -18.01 -31.16
N GLY A 488 22.07 -16.90 -30.51
CA GLY A 488 20.68 -16.47 -30.34
C GLY A 488 19.94 -16.30 -31.67
N GLN A 489 20.62 -15.69 -32.65
CA GLN A 489 20.10 -15.49 -34.00
C GLN A 489 19.85 -16.81 -34.74
N LEU A 490 20.75 -17.80 -34.61
CA LEU A 490 20.56 -19.14 -35.15
C LEU A 490 19.39 -19.87 -34.46
N VAL A 491 19.26 -19.75 -33.13
CA VAL A 491 18.16 -20.37 -32.38
C VAL A 491 16.82 -19.83 -32.84
N PHE A 492 16.68 -18.51 -33.00
CA PHE A 492 15.48 -17.89 -33.56
C PHE A 492 15.17 -18.47 -34.95
N TYR A 493 16.18 -18.51 -35.83
CA TYR A 493 16.02 -19.01 -37.19
C TYR A 493 15.60 -20.48 -37.25
N PHE A 494 16.13 -21.35 -36.39
CA PHE A 494 15.67 -22.74 -36.36
C PHE A 494 14.22 -22.86 -35.89
N ILE A 495 13.80 -22.04 -34.92
CA ILE A 495 12.42 -22.07 -34.42
C ILE A 495 11.45 -21.55 -35.45
N SER A 496 11.83 -20.53 -36.23
CA SER A 496 11.00 -20.02 -37.32
C SER A 496 10.79 -21.04 -38.46
N LEU A 497 11.64 -22.06 -38.61
CA LEU A 497 11.46 -23.19 -39.54
C LEU A 497 10.46 -24.26 -39.06
N SER A 498 10.03 -24.21 -37.80
CA SER A 498 9.06 -25.16 -37.25
C SER A 498 7.72 -25.09 -37.99
N LYS A 499 7.18 -26.25 -38.41
CA LYS A 499 5.85 -26.36 -39.03
C LYS A 499 4.70 -26.48 -38.01
N ALA A 500 4.99 -26.33 -36.72
CA ALA A 500 3.94 -26.36 -35.69
C ALA A 500 2.91 -25.26 -35.95
N LYS A 501 1.62 -25.59 -35.75
CA LYS A 501 0.49 -24.66 -35.94
C LYS A 501 0.66 -23.38 -35.11
N GLU A 502 1.18 -23.52 -33.89
CA GLU A 502 1.63 -22.42 -33.04
C GLU A 502 3.13 -22.55 -32.77
N LYS A 503 3.91 -21.56 -33.20
CA LYS A 503 5.34 -21.49 -32.91
C LYS A 503 5.54 -20.92 -31.51
N MET A 504 5.64 -21.80 -30.53
CA MET A 504 5.92 -21.37 -29.16
C MET A 504 7.41 -21.08 -28.97
N HIS A 505 7.71 -19.92 -28.39
CA HIS A 505 9.07 -19.52 -28.00
C HIS A 505 9.69 -20.48 -26.96
N SER A 506 8.89 -21.30 -26.27
CA SER A 506 9.34 -22.40 -25.42
C SER A 506 10.26 -23.42 -26.13
N LEU A 507 10.22 -23.50 -27.47
CA LEU A 507 11.13 -24.31 -28.28
C LEU A 507 12.60 -23.85 -28.18
N ALA A 508 12.85 -22.62 -27.73
CA ALA A 508 14.19 -22.08 -27.48
C ALA A 508 14.78 -22.49 -26.13
N ASN A 509 13.94 -22.91 -25.18
CA ASN A 509 14.35 -23.18 -23.79
C ASN A 509 15.59 -24.09 -23.68
N PRO A 510 15.78 -25.16 -24.48
CA PRO A 510 16.98 -25.99 -24.41
C PRO A 510 18.31 -25.23 -24.61
N PHE A 511 18.28 -24.08 -25.27
CA PHE A 511 19.43 -23.19 -25.46
C PHE A 511 19.49 -22.13 -24.37
N LEU A 512 18.34 -21.49 -24.08
CA LEU A 512 18.25 -20.33 -23.21
C LEU A 512 18.51 -20.64 -21.72
N ILE A 513 18.31 -21.88 -21.29
CA ILE A 513 18.60 -22.32 -19.91
C ILE A 513 19.99 -22.94 -19.78
N ALA A 514 20.68 -23.21 -20.89
CA ALA A 514 21.97 -23.88 -20.86
C ALA A 514 23.03 -22.99 -20.18
N THR A 515 23.78 -23.58 -19.27
CA THR A 515 24.91 -22.96 -18.56
C THR A 515 26.26 -23.44 -19.09
N ASP A 516 26.26 -24.43 -20.00
CA ASP A 516 27.44 -25.03 -20.60
C ASP A 516 27.36 -24.91 -22.13
N ASN A 517 28.43 -24.39 -22.72
CA ASN A 517 28.58 -24.22 -24.16
C ASN A 517 28.60 -25.56 -24.92
N THR A 518 29.09 -26.64 -24.31
CA THR A 518 29.07 -27.97 -24.92
C THR A 518 27.63 -28.44 -25.18
N VAL A 519 26.72 -28.14 -24.25
CA VAL A 519 25.28 -28.41 -24.38
C VAL A 519 24.67 -27.57 -25.50
N ILE A 520 24.99 -26.27 -25.54
CA ILE A 520 24.53 -25.36 -26.60
C ILE A 520 24.95 -25.88 -27.98
N ARG A 521 26.23 -26.23 -28.17
CA ARG A 521 26.75 -26.78 -29.42
C ARG A 521 26.07 -28.07 -29.83
N LYS A 522 25.92 -29.01 -28.90
CA LYS A 522 25.23 -30.28 -29.15
C LYS A 522 23.79 -30.03 -29.59
N LYS A 523 23.08 -29.09 -28.95
CA LYS A 523 21.72 -28.70 -29.31
C LYS A 523 21.64 -28.02 -30.68
N LEU A 524 22.60 -27.17 -31.05
CA LEU A 524 22.66 -26.53 -32.37
C LEU A 524 22.84 -27.58 -33.47
N LYS A 525 23.72 -28.58 -33.26
CA LYS A 525 23.88 -29.71 -34.19
C LYS A 525 22.60 -30.54 -34.32
N GLN A 526 21.92 -30.81 -33.20
CA GLN A 526 20.63 -31.50 -33.22
C GLN A 526 19.55 -30.72 -34.00
N TYR A 527 19.46 -29.41 -33.81
CA TYR A 527 18.49 -28.57 -34.52
C TYR A 527 18.84 -28.42 -36.00
N PHE A 528 20.12 -28.34 -36.35
CA PHE A 528 20.57 -28.39 -37.73
C PHE A 528 20.10 -29.69 -38.40
N MET A 529 20.37 -30.86 -37.82
CA MET A 529 19.92 -32.15 -38.37
C MET A 529 18.40 -32.25 -38.46
N LYS A 530 17.68 -31.64 -37.52
CA LYS A 530 16.22 -31.62 -37.51
C LYS A 530 15.62 -30.78 -38.64
N TYR A 531 16.24 -29.64 -39.00
CA TYR A 531 15.68 -28.67 -39.95
C TYR A 531 16.42 -28.61 -41.29
N ASN A 532 17.49 -29.38 -41.48
CA ASN A 532 18.33 -29.36 -42.69
C ASN A 532 17.56 -29.50 -44.01
N TYR A 533 16.44 -30.24 -44.02
CA TYR A 533 15.59 -30.41 -45.19
C TYR A 533 14.91 -29.12 -45.69
N GLN A 534 14.88 -28.05 -44.88
CA GLN A 534 14.36 -26.73 -45.27
C GLN A 534 15.48 -25.71 -45.56
N LEU A 535 16.73 -26.05 -45.25
CA LEU A 535 17.86 -25.14 -45.40
C LEU A 535 18.29 -25.11 -46.86
N LYS A 536 18.17 -23.96 -47.51
CA LYS A 536 18.65 -23.79 -48.88
C LYS A 536 20.18 -23.86 -48.89
N PHE A 537 20.74 -24.67 -49.78
CA PHE A 537 22.18 -24.71 -50.01
C PHE A 537 22.76 -23.33 -50.37
N ASN A 538 22.00 -22.53 -51.13
CA ASN A 538 22.35 -21.14 -51.48
C ASN A 538 21.90 -20.11 -50.41
N GLY A 539 21.57 -20.55 -49.19
CA GLY A 539 21.22 -19.70 -48.05
C GLY A 539 22.46 -19.10 -47.39
N TYR A 540 23.20 -18.28 -48.13
CA TYR A 540 24.55 -17.83 -47.74
C TYR A 540 24.64 -17.23 -46.33
N LYS A 541 23.64 -16.44 -45.89
CA LYS A 541 23.64 -15.82 -44.56
C LYS A 541 23.62 -16.83 -43.42
N PHE A 542 22.69 -17.80 -43.48
CA PHE A 542 22.59 -18.85 -42.47
C PHE A 542 23.85 -19.71 -42.46
N ASN A 543 24.31 -20.17 -43.63
CA ASN A 543 25.46 -21.06 -43.74
C ASN A 543 26.73 -20.40 -43.19
N ARG A 544 26.94 -19.10 -43.48
CA ARG A 544 28.07 -18.34 -42.93
C ARG A 544 27.98 -18.17 -41.42
N MET A 545 26.82 -17.76 -40.88
CA MET A 545 26.64 -17.62 -39.44
C MET A 545 26.86 -18.95 -38.71
N TYR A 546 26.31 -20.04 -39.23
CA TYR A 546 26.48 -21.39 -38.66
C TYR A 546 27.96 -21.84 -38.69
N ARG A 547 28.68 -21.61 -39.80
CA ARG A 547 30.12 -21.89 -39.92
C ARG A 547 30.93 -21.12 -38.88
N MET A 548 30.70 -19.81 -38.75
CA MET A 548 31.43 -18.98 -37.78
C MET A 548 31.18 -19.43 -36.34
N VAL A 549 29.92 -19.77 -35.99
CA VAL A 549 29.56 -20.26 -34.66
C VAL A 549 30.19 -21.62 -34.35
N ASP A 550 30.22 -22.56 -35.32
CA ASP A 550 30.84 -23.88 -35.09
C ASP A 550 32.37 -23.78 -34.93
N ALA A 551 33.00 -22.87 -35.69
CA ALA A 551 34.45 -22.65 -35.68
C ALA A 551 34.98 -21.87 -34.46
N TYR A 552 34.17 -20.99 -33.85
CA TYR A 552 34.62 -20.18 -32.72
C TYR A 552 35.05 -21.03 -31.52
N VAL A 553 36.00 -20.58 -30.71
CA VAL A 553 36.38 -21.23 -29.44
C VAL A 553 36.11 -20.26 -28.30
N LEU A 554 35.28 -20.68 -27.36
CA LEU A 554 34.82 -19.83 -26.27
C LEU A 554 35.97 -19.46 -25.33
N LYS A 555 36.13 -18.18 -25.02
CA LYS A 555 37.20 -17.67 -24.16
C LYS A 555 36.81 -17.67 -22.68
N ASN A 556 35.54 -17.36 -22.38
CA ASN A 556 35.02 -17.24 -21.01
C ASN A 556 33.83 -18.18 -20.74
N LYS A 557 33.08 -17.94 -19.66
CA LYS A 557 31.85 -18.68 -19.33
C LYS A 557 30.68 -18.26 -20.24
N VAL A 558 29.59 -19.04 -20.20
CA VAL A 558 28.36 -18.71 -20.92
C VAL A 558 27.81 -17.36 -20.48
N GLN A 559 27.61 -16.46 -21.44
CA GLN A 559 27.01 -15.14 -21.24
C GLN A 559 25.57 -15.15 -21.80
N GLN A 560 24.59 -15.42 -20.93
CA GLN A 560 23.21 -15.60 -21.36
C GLN A 560 22.60 -14.32 -21.91
N GLU A 561 23.04 -13.15 -21.44
CA GLU A 561 22.54 -11.83 -21.85
C GLU A 561 22.67 -11.62 -23.36
N TYR A 562 23.84 -11.89 -23.96
CA TYR A 562 24.04 -11.75 -25.41
C TYR A 562 23.25 -12.79 -26.20
N LEU A 563 23.09 -14.01 -25.67
CA LEU A 563 22.26 -15.04 -26.28
C LEU A 563 20.80 -14.61 -26.34
N PHE A 564 20.25 -14.08 -25.24
CA PHE A 564 18.91 -13.50 -25.22
C PHE A 564 18.79 -12.31 -26.17
N GLY A 565 19.78 -11.42 -26.20
CA GLY A 565 19.80 -10.28 -27.13
C GLY A 565 19.73 -10.71 -28.59
N GLY A 566 20.52 -11.72 -28.96
CA GLY A 566 20.51 -12.31 -30.30
C GLY A 566 19.20 -13.04 -30.63
N TYR A 567 18.56 -13.66 -29.64
CA TYR A 567 17.29 -14.37 -29.84
C TYR A 567 16.09 -13.42 -29.96
N ILE A 568 16.06 -12.36 -29.17
CA ILE A 568 14.95 -11.40 -29.09
C ILE A 568 15.04 -10.34 -30.20
N GLY A 569 16.25 -9.91 -30.54
CA GLY A 569 16.49 -8.89 -31.55
C GLY A 569 16.04 -9.30 -32.95
N ASN A 570 15.89 -8.31 -33.84
CA ASN A 570 15.58 -8.55 -35.23
C ASN A 570 16.58 -9.53 -35.85
N ASN A 571 16.08 -10.51 -36.59
CA ASN A 571 16.93 -11.58 -37.08
C ASN A 571 17.66 -11.21 -38.38
N LEU A 572 18.99 -11.11 -38.32
CA LEU A 572 19.87 -10.67 -39.40
C LEU A 572 19.82 -11.60 -40.63
N ILE A 573 19.45 -12.87 -40.46
CA ILE A 573 19.33 -13.83 -41.56
C ILE A 573 18.14 -13.49 -42.46
N TYR A 574 17.08 -12.87 -41.91
CA TYR A 574 15.89 -12.48 -42.67
C TYR A 574 15.97 -11.07 -43.27
N GLU A 575 17.00 -10.28 -42.97
CA GLU A 575 17.19 -8.95 -43.56
C GLU A 575 17.33 -9.04 -45.09
N SER A 576 16.66 -8.13 -45.82
CA SER A 576 16.76 -8.07 -47.28
C SER A 576 18.06 -7.37 -47.72
N ASN A 577 18.66 -7.79 -48.84
CA ASN A 577 19.90 -7.18 -49.37
C ASN A 577 19.69 -5.86 -50.15
N LYS A 578 18.53 -5.22 -50.05
CA LYS A 578 18.11 -4.17 -51.01
C LYS A 578 18.68 -2.76 -50.77
N VAL A 579 19.57 -2.53 -49.79
CA VAL A 579 20.02 -1.16 -49.42
C VAL A 579 21.44 -0.83 -49.93
N ALA A 580 21.80 -1.22 -51.15
CA ALA A 580 23.12 -0.85 -51.71
C ALA A 580 23.08 -0.62 -53.24
N LYS A 581 22.04 0.05 -53.74
CA LYS A 581 21.95 0.43 -55.17
C LYS A 581 21.40 1.83 -55.44
N GLU A 582 21.24 2.67 -54.42
CA GLU A 582 20.94 4.09 -54.58
C GLU A 582 22.05 4.89 -53.89
N GLU A 583 23.21 4.90 -54.53
CA GLU A 583 24.29 5.90 -54.44
C GLU A 583 25.48 5.31 -55.22
N ALA A 584 25.40 5.41 -56.54
CA ALA A 584 26.51 5.25 -57.47
C ALA A 584 26.32 6.27 -58.59
#